data_AF-A0A3C2BSC2-F1
#
_entry.id   AF-A0A3C2BSC2-F1
#
_cell.length_a   1.000
_cell.length_b   1.000
_cell.length_c   1.000
_cell.angle_alpha   90.00
_cell.angle_beta   90.00
_cell.angle_gamma   90.00
#
_symmetry.space_group_name_H-M   'P 1'
#
loop_
_entity.id
_entity.type
_entity.pdbx_description
1 polymer ?
#
loop_
_entity_poly.entity_id
_entity_poly.type
_entity_poly.pdbx_seq_one_letter_code
_entity_poly.pdbx_strand_id
1 'polypeptide(L)'
;LYFGSFSKMIAPGLRVGWVLPPEWLYGHLVNASETSQLNPSVFSQQLIGAYLDNPAWQDKLAEYRGIYREKFNALVETLEEVMPPRHHLEPSHRRLLPLDQGPGRN
;
A
#
# COMPACT_ATOMS: atom_id res chain seq x y z
N LEU A 1 2.27 -10.34 -11.31
CA LEU A 1 3.44 -9.79 -10.58
C LEU A 1 2.91 -8.72 -9.65
N TYR A 2 3.03 -8.92 -8.33
CA TYR A 2 2.56 -7.94 -7.34
C TYR A 2 3.74 -7.28 -6.67
N PHE A 3 3.68 -5.95 -6.52
CA PHE A 3 4.70 -5.18 -5.80
C PHE A 3 4.06 -4.49 -4.60
N GLY A 4 4.75 -4.53 -3.48
CA GLY A 4 4.41 -3.78 -2.28
C GLY A 4 5.57 -2.89 -1.85
N SER A 5 5.23 -1.83 -1.13
CA SER A 5 6.21 -0.90 -0.55
C SER A 5 5.73 -0.41 0.80
N PHE A 6 6.66 -0.27 1.75
CA PHE A 6 6.36 0.28 3.08
C PHE A 6 6.38 1.82 3.11
N SER A 7 6.67 2.49 1.99
CA SER A 7 6.83 3.96 1.96
C SER A 7 5.59 4.74 2.37
N LYS A 8 4.39 4.18 2.17
CA LYS A 8 3.10 4.81 2.50
C LYS A 8 2.43 4.22 3.74
N MET A 9 3.03 3.20 4.34
CA MET A 9 2.52 2.51 5.51
C MET A 9 3.33 2.86 6.77
N ILE A 10 4.66 3.00 6.65
CA ILE A 10 5.55 3.27 7.77
C ILE A 10 6.31 4.57 7.54
N ALA A 11 7.28 4.57 6.62
CA ALA A 11 8.01 5.77 6.25
C ALA A 11 8.72 5.61 4.89
N PRO A 12 8.79 6.66 4.06
CA PRO A 12 9.51 6.60 2.77
C PRO A 12 11.01 6.37 2.94
N GLY A 13 11.59 6.78 4.08
CA GLY A 13 13.02 6.65 4.39
C GLY A 13 13.51 5.22 4.61
N LEU A 14 12.62 4.24 4.83
CA LEU A 14 13.03 2.85 5.04
C LEU A 14 13.60 2.21 3.77
N ARG A 15 13.13 2.65 2.59
CA ARG A 15 13.56 2.14 1.27
C ARG A 15 13.43 0.63 1.13
N VAL A 16 12.41 0.03 1.75
CA VAL A 16 12.09 -1.39 1.65
C VAL A 16 10.77 -1.59 0.92
N GLY A 17 10.76 -2.56 0.02
CA GLY A 17 9.58 -3.08 -0.65
C GLY A 17 9.71 -4.57 -0.87
N TRP A 18 8.68 -5.18 -1.44
CA TRP A 18 8.64 -6.61 -1.72
C TRP A 18 7.95 -6.86 -3.06
N VAL A 19 8.17 -8.05 -3.60
CA VAL A 19 7.54 -8.51 -4.83
C VAL A 19 7.08 -9.95 -4.64
N LEU A 20 5.90 -10.27 -5.17
CA LEU A 20 5.42 -11.64 -5.32
C LEU A 20 5.44 -12.00 -6.81
N PRO A 21 6.54 -12.60 -7.29
CA PRO A 21 6.69 -13.01 -8.67
C PRO A 21 6.18 -14.43 -8.93
N PRO A 22 5.81 -14.76 -10.18
CA PRO A 22 5.66 -16.15 -10.58
C PRO A 22 7.01 -16.87 -10.54
N GLU A 23 7.00 -18.18 -10.33
CA GLU A 23 8.20 -19.01 -10.09
C GLU A 23 9.29 -18.81 -11.14
N TRP A 24 8.91 -18.79 -12.42
CA TRP A 24 9.83 -18.61 -13.55
C TRP A 24 10.57 -17.26 -13.55
N LEU A 25 10.09 -16.25 -12.82
CA LEU A 25 10.66 -14.91 -12.78
C LEU A 25 11.52 -14.67 -11.53
N TYR A 26 11.44 -15.53 -10.52
CA TYR A 26 12.09 -15.32 -9.22
C TYR A 26 13.60 -15.11 -9.35
N GLY A 27 14.31 -16.04 -9.99
CA GLY A 27 15.77 -15.96 -10.14
C GLY A 27 16.24 -14.74 -10.93
N HIS A 28 15.49 -14.33 -11.97
CA HIS A 28 15.79 -13.12 -12.73
C HIS A 28 15.69 -11.86 -11.86
N LEU A 29 14.70 -11.78 -10.96
CA LEU A 29 14.53 -10.65 -10.06
C LEU A 29 15.59 -10.61 -8.96
N VAL A 30 16.00 -11.77 -8.43
CA VAL A 30 17.11 -11.86 -7.47
C VAL A 30 18.39 -11.34 -8.13
N ASN A 31 18.76 -11.86 -9.31
CA ASN A 31 19.96 -11.41 -10.03
C ASN A 31 19.92 -9.90 -10.37
N ALA A 32 18.75 -9.40 -10.82
CA ALA A 32 18.58 -7.98 -11.09
C ALA A 32 18.71 -7.12 -9.81
N SER A 33 18.21 -7.60 -8.67
CA SER A 33 18.32 -6.90 -7.39
C SER A 33 19.75 -6.86 -6.87
N GLU A 34 20.47 -7.97 -6.98
CA GLU A 34 21.86 -8.10 -6.50
C GLU A 34 22.80 -7.19 -7.28
N THR A 35 22.65 -7.18 -8.61
CA THR A 35 23.43 -6.31 -9.52
C THR A 35 23.10 -4.84 -9.35
N SER A 36 21.87 -4.49 -8.96
CA SER A 36 21.45 -3.10 -8.83
C SER A 36 21.82 -2.48 -7.48
N GLN A 37 21.51 -3.17 -6.37
CA GLN A 37 21.61 -2.60 -5.01
C GLN A 37 22.06 -3.61 -3.95
N LEU A 38 22.40 -4.85 -4.34
CA LEU A 38 22.74 -5.98 -3.46
C LEU A 38 21.62 -6.38 -2.49
N ASN A 39 21.33 -5.54 -1.49
CA ASN A 39 20.22 -5.70 -0.56
C ASN A 39 19.78 -4.34 0.02
N PRO A 40 18.52 -4.21 0.49
CA PRO A 40 18.10 -3.07 1.29
C PRO A 40 18.84 -3.02 2.64
N SER A 41 18.89 -1.85 3.28
CA SER A 41 19.47 -1.69 4.62
C SER A 41 19.02 -2.77 5.61
N VAL A 42 19.99 -3.48 6.20
CA VAL A 42 19.74 -4.54 7.20
C VAL A 42 18.93 -4.00 8.38
N PHE A 43 19.22 -2.77 8.82
CA PHE A 43 18.45 -2.10 9.88
C PHE A 43 16.98 -1.95 9.49
N SER A 44 16.70 -1.47 8.28
CA SER A 44 15.32 -1.33 7.80
C SER A 44 14.61 -2.68 7.70
N GLN A 45 15.31 -3.73 7.28
CA GLN A 45 14.76 -5.09 7.22
C GLN A 45 14.38 -5.60 8.62
N GLN A 46 15.27 -5.43 9.62
CA GLN A 46 14.99 -5.85 11.00
C GLN A 46 13.85 -5.05 11.63
N LEU A 47 13.84 -3.73 11.44
CA LEU A 47 12.78 -2.86 11.95
C LEU A 47 11.41 -3.26 11.40
N ILE A 48 11.33 -3.53 10.09
CA ILE A 48 10.08 -3.96 9.45
C ILE A 48 9.70 -5.36 9.92
N GLY A 49 10.65 -6.29 10.06
CA GLY A 49 10.40 -7.61 10.62
C GLY A 49 9.76 -7.52 12.02
N ALA A 50 10.41 -6.80 12.93
CA ALA A 50 9.90 -6.59 14.28
C ALA A 50 8.52 -5.89 14.31
N TYR A 51 8.28 -4.96 13.37
CA TYR A 51 6.96 -4.31 13.24
C TYR A 51 5.88 -5.28 12.77
N LEU A 52 6.17 -6.13 11.78
CA LEU A 52 5.21 -7.08 11.21
C LEU A 52 4.95 -8.28 12.11
N ASP A 53 5.91 -8.66 12.96
CA ASP A 53 5.73 -9.70 13.99
C ASP A 53 4.70 -9.31 15.07
N ASN A 54 4.43 -8.01 15.22
CA ASN A 54 3.40 -7.51 16.15
C ASN A 54 2.05 -7.30 15.43
N PRO A 55 0.97 -8.03 15.77
CA PRO A 55 -0.31 -7.95 15.07
C PRO A 55 -0.97 -6.55 15.09
N ALA A 56 -0.56 -5.65 16.00
CA ALA A 56 -1.09 -4.29 16.12
C ALA A 56 -0.94 -3.43 14.85
N TRP A 57 -0.09 -3.82 13.89
CA TRP A 57 0.02 -3.11 12.61
C TRP A 57 -1.30 -3.13 11.81
N GLN A 58 -2.13 -4.15 12.00
CA GLN A 58 -3.42 -4.27 11.30
C GLN A 58 -4.41 -3.18 11.76
N ASP A 59 -4.44 -2.90 13.07
CA ASP A 59 -5.26 -1.83 13.64
C ASP A 59 -4.80 -0.46 13.14
N LYS A 60 -3.48 -0.25 13.08
CA LYS A 60 -2.90 0.98 12.52
C LYS A 60 -3.23 1.16 11.05
N LEU A 61 -3.23 0.07 10.28
CA LEU A 61 -3.65 0.12 8.88
C LEU A 61 -5.14 0.46 8.75
N ALA A 62 -6.00 -0.08 9.62
CA ALA A 62 -7.43 0.25 9.64
C ALA A 62 -7.66 1.73 9.99
N GLU A 63 -6.93 2.26 10.97
CA GLU A 63 -6.92 3.68 11.34
C GLU A 63 -6.54 4.57 10.15
N TYR A 64 -5.43 4.26 9.48
CA TYR A 64 -4.99 5.01 8.30
C TYR A 64 -6.01 4.96 7.16
N ARG A 65 -6.62 3.80 6.90
CA ARG A 65 -7.70 3.68 5.91
C ARG A 65 -8.89 4.58 6.26
N GLY A 66 -9.24 4.70 7.53
CA GLY A 66 -10.27 5.63 8.01
C GLY A 66 -9.94 7.08 7.67
N ILE A 67 -8.75 7.54 8.07
CA ILE A 67 -8.27 8.91 7.83
C ILE A 67 -8.25 9.23 6.33
N TYR A 68 -7.72 8.33 5.50
CA TYR A 68 -7.65 8.57 4.05
C TYR A 68 -9.02 8.54 3.39
N ARG A 69 -9.97 7.74 3.91
CA ARG A 69 -11.35 7.74 3.43
C ARG A 69 -12.04 9.07 3.74
N GLU A 70 -11.89 9.60 4.95
CA GLU A 70 -12.45 10.91 5.31
C GLU A 70 -11.89 12.03 4.43
N LYS A 71 -10.56 12.05 4.23
CA LYS A 71 -9.90 13.02 3.32
C LYS A 71 -10.39 12.88 1.89
N PHE A 72 -10.57 11.65 1.41
CA PHE A 72 -11.07 11.39 0.07
C PHE A 72 -12.52 11.87 -0.10
N ASN A 73 -13.39 11.59 0.85
CA ASN A 73 -14.79 12.02 0.81
C ASN A 73 -14.87 13.56 0.79
N ALA A 74 -14.14 14.25 1.67
CA ALA A 74 -14.12 15.71 1.70
C ALA A 74 -13.60 16.32 0.37
N LEU A 75 -12.59 15.69 -0.24
CA LEU A 75 -12.09 16.11 -1.55
C LEU A 75 -13.15 15.93 -2.65
N VAL A 76 -13.84 14.80 -2.67
CA VAL A 76 -14.88 14.51 -3.66
C VAL A 76 -16.06 15.46 -3.51
N GLU A 77 -16.54 15.68 -2.28
CA GLU A 77 -17.62 16.64 -1.98
C GLU A 77 -17.25 18.03 -2.47
N THR A 78 -16.06 18.52 -2.12
CA THR A 78 -15.58 19.83 -2.55
C THR A 78 -15.51 19.92 -4.07
N LEU A 79 -14.97 18.90 -4.74
CA LEU A 79 -14.87 18.86 -6.20
C LEU A 79 -16.25 18.90 -6.87
N GLU A 80 -17.25 18.23 -6.32
CA GLU A 80 -18.62 18.26 -6.87
C GLU A 80 -19.26 19.65 -6.77
N GLU A 81 -18.94 20.42 -5.74
CA GLU A 81 -19.45 21.78 -5.56
C GLU A 81 -18.78 22.80 -6.50
N VAL A 82 -17.46 22.68 -6.71
CA VAL A 82 -16.69 23.69 -7.47
C VAL A 82 -16.49 23.35 -8.94
N MET A 83 -16.67 22.10 -9.35
CA MET A 83 -16.36 21.66 -10.70
C MET A 83 -17.47 22.10 -11.70
N PRO A 84 -17.10 22.69 -12.85
CA PRO A 84 -18.08 23.11 -13.84
C PRO A 84 -18.84 21.91 -14.42
N PRO A 85 -20.13 22.03 -14.75
CA PRO A 85 -21.04 20.92 -15.10
C PRO A 85 -20.61 20.04 -16.29
N ARG A 86 -19.57 20.43 -17.03
CA ARG A 86 -18.98 19.64 -18.13
C ARG A 86 -17.98 18.58 -17.66
N HIS A 87 -17.62 18.57 -16.39
CA HIS A 87 -16.77 17.54 -15.78
C HIS A 87 -17.54 17.06 -14.54
N HIS A 88 -18.30 15.97 -14.66
CA HIS A 88 -18.89 15.31 -13.51
C HIS A 88 -18.04 14.08 -13.18
N LEU A 89 -17.84 13.81 -11.89
CA LEU A 89 -17.10 12.64 -11.46
C LEU A 89 -17.96 11.39 -11.69
N GLU A 90 -17.52 10.51 -12.60
CA GLU A 90 -18.20 9.22 -12.81
C GLU A 90 -18.31 8.42 -11.50
N PRO A 91 -19.43 7.73 -11.22
CA PRO A 91 -19.64 6.96 -9.99
C PRO A 91 -18.59 5.88 -9.71
N SER A 92 -17.87 5.42 -10.74
CA SER A 92 -16.73 4.51 -10.62
C SER A 92 -15.56 5.11 -9.85
N HIS A 93 -15.35 6.43 -9.92
CA HIS A 93 -14.31 7.14 -9.17
C HIS A 93 -14.67 7.26 -7.69
N ARG A 94 -15.95 7.14 -7.33
CA ARG A 94 -16.45 7.21 -5.95
C ARG A 94 -16.23 5.91 -5.15
N ARG A 95 -15.96 4.79 -5.83
CA ARG A 95 -15.86 3.48 -5.21
C ARG A 95 -14.42 3.14 -4.81
N LEU A 96 -14.02 3.54 -3.60
CA LEU A 96 -13.07 2.72 -2.84
C LEU A 96 -13.81 1.41 -2.53
N LEU A 97 -13.50 0.34 -3.26
CA LEU A 97 -14.08 -0.98 -3.06
C LEU A 97 -14.09 -1.31 -1.56
N PRO A 98 -15.19 -1.87 -1.00
CA PRO A 98 -15.11 -2.49 0.31
C PRO A 98 -14.05 -3.60 0.19
N LEU A 99 -12.87 -3.36 0.77
CA LEU A 99 -11.86 -4.38 0.88
C LEU A 99 -12.42 -5.39 1.87
N ASP A 100 -12.86 -6.51 1.31
CA ASP A 100 -13.14 -7.78 1.97
C ASP A 100 -12.38 -7.92 3.29
N GLN A 101 -13.14 -8.06 4.38
CA GLN A 101 -12.62 -8.56 5.64
C GLN A 101 -12.19 -10.00 5.35
N GLY A 102 -10.89 -10.20 5.10
CA GLY A 102 -10.35 -11.51 4.73
C GLY A 102 -10.90 -12.62 5.62
N PRO A 103 -11.10 -13.83 5.06
CA PRO A 103 -11.94 -14.84 5.67
C PRO A 103 -11.39 -15.24 7.03
N GLY A 104 -12.23 -15.13 8.07
CA GLY A 104 -12.05 -15.96 9.24
C GLY A 104 -12.10 -17.41 8.80
N ARG A 105 -10.99 -18.14 8.94
CA ARG A 105 -10.98 -19.60 9.11
C ARG A 105 -9.61 -20.14 9.53
N ASN A 106 -9.68 -20.78 10.70
CA ASN A 106 -8.90 -21.90 11.28
C ASN A 106 -7.40 -21.77 11.48
#